data_AF-A0A9Q7SES4-F1
#
_entry.id   AF-A0A9Q7SES4-F1
#
_cell.length_a   1.000
_cell.length_b   1.000
_cell.length_c   1.000
_cell.angle_alpha   90.00
_cell.angle_beta   90.00
_cell.angle_gamma   90.00
#
_symmetry.space_group_name_H-M   'P 1'
#
loop_
_entity.id
_entity.type
_entity.pdbx_description
1 polymer ?
#
loop_
_entity_poly.entity_id
_entity_poly.type
_entity_poly.pdbx_seq_one_letter_code
_entity_poly.pdbx_strand_id
1 'polypeptide(L)' 'MRLHLEGHDPVTAVITYQGQRHAFTSRTMYPGIDGMRVGHMWITNEIRVVFHRRDSTIIATVDDHGQTYELRPAE' A
#
# COMPACT_ATOMS: atom_id res chain seq x y z
N MET A 1 5.42 7.66 7.53
CA MET A 1 5.06 6.27 7.14
C MET A 1 5.88 5.89 5.90
N ARG A 2 6.18 4.61 5.68
CA ARG A 2 6.91 4.14 4.47
C ARG A 2 6.22 2.92 3.86
N LEU A 3 6.23 2.84 2.54
CA LEU A 3 5.79 1.68 1.76
C LEU A 3 7.01 0.92 1.24
N HIS A 4 7.01 -0.40 1.42
CA HIS A 4 7.97 -1.31 0.81
C HIS A 4 7.20 -2.45 0.13
N LEU A 5 7.72 -2.97 -0.98
CA LEU A 5 7.10 -4.08 -1.72
C LEU A 5 7.99 -5.31 -1.61
N GLU A 6 7.41 -6.43 -1.21
CA GLU A 6 8.10 -7.71 -1.05
C GLU A 6 7.47 -8.77 -1.95
N GLY A 7 8.28 -9.69 -2.47
CA GLY A 7 7.81 -10.73 -3.40
C GLY A 7 7.62 -10.24 -4.84
N HIS A 8 7.23 -11.16 -5.73
CA HIS A 8 7.13 -10.87 -7.17
C HIS A 8 5.75 -11.18 -7.75
N ASP A 9 5.08 -12.25 -7.31
CA ASP A 9 3.71 -12.58 -7.73
C ASP A 9 3.06 -13.61 -6.76
N PRO A 10 2.10 -13.20 -5.90
CA PRO A 10 1.66 -11.83 -5.69
C PRO A 10 2.67 -10.99 -4.88
N VAL A 11 2.69 -9.70 -5.15
CA VAL A 11 3.41 -8.70 -4.35
C VAL A 11 2.74 -8.54 -2.98
N THR A 12 3.54 -8.32 -1.95
CA THR A 12 3.13 -7.96 -0.60
C THR A 12 3.49 -6.51 -0.35
N ALA A 13 2.50 -5.67 -0.05
CA ALA A 13 2.75 -4.29 0.38
C ALA A 13 2.97 -4.24 1.88
N VAL A 14 4.08 -3.65 2.30
CA VAL A 14 4.45 -3.48 3.71
C VAL A 14 4.45 -2.00 4.05
N ILE A 15 3.56 -1.61 4.96
CA ILE A 15 3.52 -0.28 5.55
C ILE A 15 4.30 -0.31 6.86
N THR A 16 5.31 0.55 6.97
CA THR A 16 6.03 0.78 8.23
C THR A 16 5.56 2.09 8.87
N TYR A 17 5.00 1.98 10.08
CA TYR A 17 4.50 3.10 10.88
C TYR A 17 4.98 2.94 12.33
N GLN A 18 5.62 3.98 12.89
CA GLN A 18 6.15 3.96 14.26
C GLN A 18 7.03 2.73 14.60
N GLY A 19 7.80 2.22 13.62
CA GLY A 19 8.64 1.02 13.78
C GLY A 19 7.89 -0.31 13.66
N GLN A 20 6.58 -0.31 13.52
CA GLN A 20 5.77 -1.51 13.29
C GLN A 20 5.54 -1.74 11.80
N ARG A 21 5.58 -3.01 11.39
CA ARG A 21 5.35 -3.46 10.01
C ARG A 21 3.94 -4.02 9.88
N HIS A 22 3.20 -3.53 8.89
CA HIS A 22 1.85 -3.97 8.56
C HIS A 22 1.86 -4.46 7.12
N ALA A 23 1.68 -5.77 6.92
CA ALA A 23 1.74 -6.40 5.61
C ALA A 23 0.34 -6.63 5.05
N PHE A 24 0.17 -6.45 3.75
CA PHE A 24 -1.04 -6.80 3.04
C PHE A 24 -0.67 -7.44 1.68
N THR A 25 -1.22 -8.63 1.46
CA THR A 25 -1.05 -9.41 0.23
C THR A 25 -2.44 -9.75 -0.29
N SER A 26 -2.64 -9.65 -1.60
CA SER A 26 -3.89 -10.04 -2.25
C SER A 26 -3.60 -10.69 -3.59
N ARG A 27 -4.52 -11.54 -4.05
CA ARG A 27 -4.49 -12.08 -5.43
C ARG A 27 -4.59 -10.99 -6.51
N THR A 28 -4.93 -9.76 -6.14
CA THR A 28 -4.97 -8.58 -7.02
C THR A 28 -3.68 -7.75 -6.96
N MET A 29 -2.68 -8.15 -6.16
CA MET A 29 -1.35 -7.52 -6.13
C MET A 29 -0.39 -8.17 -7.13
N TYR A 30 -0.74 -8.12 -8.40
CA TYR A 30 0.13 -8.51 -9.52
C TYR A 30 0.31 -7.32 -10.48
N PRO A 31 1.34 -7.31 -11.34
CA PRO A 31 1.47 -6.31 -12.40
C PRO A 31 0.30 -6.38 -13.38
N GLY A 32 -0.37 -5.27 -13.69
CA GLY A 32 -1.51 -5.25 -14.62
C GLY A 32 -2.05 -3.85 -14.86
N ILE A 33 -3.32 -3.72 -15.28
CA ILE A 33 -3.91 -2.42 -15.67
C ILE A 33 -3.84 -1.41 -14.52
N ASP A 34 -3.24 -0.25 -14.79
CA ASP A 34 -3.14 0.88 -13.88
C ASP A 34 -4.51 1.49 -13.54
N GLY A 35 -4.60 2.21 -12.41
CA GLY A 35 -5.83 2.80 -11.92
C GLY A 35 -6.72 1.85 -11.11
N MET A 36 -6.33 0.58 -10.98
CA MET A 36 -7.07 -0.40 -10.19
C MET A 36 -6.73 -0.29 -8.70
N ARG A 37 -7.76 -0.20 -7.84
CA ARG A 37 -7.63 -0.44 -6.40
C ARG A 37 -7.34 -1.92 -6.18
N VAL A 38 -6.18 -2.24 -5.61
CA VAL A 38 -5.74 -3.63 -5.39
C VAL A 38 -5.98 -4.11 -3.97
N GLY A 39 -6.33 -3.21 -3.05
CA GLY A 39 -6.77 -3.58 -1.71
C GLY A 39 -6.75 -2.41 -0.75
N HIS A 40 -6.90 -2.72 0.53
CA HIS A 40 -6.78 -1.74 1.61
C HIS A 40 -6.51 -2.45 2.93
N MET A 41 -5.98 -1.70 3.88
CA MET A 41 -5.81 -2.14 5.25
C MET A 41 -5.99 -0.98 6.22
N TRP A 42 -6.18 -1.32 7.49
CA TRP A 42 -6.16 -0.36 8.59
C TRP A 42 -4.87 -0.56 9.38
N ILE A 43 -4.17 0.53 9.67
CA ILE A 43 -2.98 0.54 10.52
C ILE A 43 -3.41 0.73 11.98
N THR A 44 -4.36 1.64 12.19
CA THR A 44 -5.09 1.88 13.43
C THR A 44 -6.57 2.12 13.10
N ASN A 45 -7.40 2.44 14.08
CA ASN A 45 -8.80 2.83 13.84
C ASN A 45 -8.95 4.18 13.11
N GLU A 46 -7.88 4.98 13.05
CA GLU A 46 -7.87 6.34 12.50
C GLU A 46 -7.01 6.46 11.24
N ILE A 47 -6.24 5.40 10.91
CA ILE A 47 -5.32 5.39 9.78
C ILE A 47 -5.69 4.27 8.81
N ARG A 48 -6.22 4.67 7.66
CA ARG A 48 -6.59 3.77 6.56
C ARG A 48 -5.59 3.89 5.42
N VAL A 49 -5.17 2.75 4.89
CA VAL A 49 -4.30 2.68 3.73
C VAL A 49 -5.03 1.97 2.60
N VAL A 50 -5.09 2.60 1.42
CA VAL A 50 -5.67 2.02 0.21
C VAL A 50 -4.56 1.83 -0.81
N PHE A 51 -4.44 0.63 -1.36
CA PHE A 51 -3.41 0.29 -2.33
C PHE A 51 -3.97 0.39 -3.75
N HIS A 52 -3.21 1.00 -4.64
CA HIS A 52 -3.56 1.21 -6.04
C HIS A 52 -2.40 0.83 -6.95
N ARG A 53 -2.70 0.44 -8.19
CA ARG A 53 -1.69 0.39 -9.25
C ARG A 53 -1.57 1.74 -9.94
N ARG A 54 -0.34 2.20 -10.11
CA ARG A 54 0.00 3.40 -10.86
C ARG A 54 1.42 3.28 -11.36
N ASP A 55 1.66 3.67 -12.60
CA ASP A 55 3.00 3.66 -13.22
C ASP A 55 3.67 2.28 -13.14
N SER A 56 2.88 1.21 -13.39
CA SER A 56 3.34 -0.20 -13.30
C SER A 56 3.86 -0.65 -11.92
N THR A 57 3.55 0.09 -10.85
CA THR A 57 3.89 -0.28 -9.47
C THR A 57 2.70 -0.16 -8.52
N ILE A 58 2.87 -0.61 -7.28
CA ILE A 58 1.88 -0.47 -6.22
C ILE A 58 2.20 0.80 -5.43
N ILE A 59 1.25 1.73 -5.38
CA ILE A 59 1.27 2.91 -4.52
C ILE A 59 0.23 2.76 -3.42
N ALA A 60 0.34 3.58 -2.38
CA ALA A 60 -0.64 3.63 -1.31
C ALA A 60 -1.15 5.05 -1.07
N THR A 61 -2.46 5.22 -1.01
CA THR A 61 -3.10 6.43 -0.50
C THR A 61 -3.40 6.21 0.97
N VAL A 62 -2.87 7.07 1.82
CA VAL A 62 -3.04 7.02 3.28
C VAL A 62 -3.99 8.12 3.68
N ASP A 63 -5.03 7.78 4.44
CA ASP A 63 -5.86 8.70 5.21
C ASP A 63 -5.42 8.59 6.67
N ASP A 64 -4.81 9.64 7.19
CA ASP A 64 -4.21 9.73 8.52
C ASP A 64 -4.85 10.91 9.27
N HIS A 65 -5.81 10.62 10.16
CA HIS A 65 -6.56 11.63 10.90
C HIS A 65 -7.20 12.72 10.00
N GLY A 66 -7.73 12.31 8.84
CA GLY A 66 -8.37 13.20 7.87
C GLY A 66 -7.39 13.91 6.92
N GLN A 67 -6.09 13.67 7.05
CA GLN A 67 -5.09 14.11 6.08
C GLN A 67 -4.78 12.98 5.10
N THR A 68 -4.97 13.26 3.80
CA THR A 68 -4.68 12.29 2.75
C THR A 68 -3.35 12.57 2.07
N TYR A 69 -2.49 11.55 1.93
CA TYR A 69 -1.24 11.63 1.18
C TYR A 69 -0.90 10.32 0.45
N GLU A 70 -0.05 10.41 -0.58
CA GLU A 70 0.41 9.25 -1.36
C GLU A 70 1.79 8.78 -0.88
N LEU A 71 1.96 7.46 -0.77
CA LEU A 71 3.24 6.79 -0.58
C LEU A 71 3.60 6.01 -1.84
N ARG A 72 4.79 6.29 -2.37
CA ARG A 72 5.47 5.41 -3.32
C ARG A 72 6.34 4.40 -2.58
N PRO A 73 6.60 3.22 -3.17
CA PRO A 73 7.58 2.29 -2.64
C PRO A 73 8.94 2.99 -2.49
N ALA A 74 9.57 2.85 -1.33
CA ALA A 74 10.96 3.24 -1.18
C ALA A 74 11.85 2.26 -1.96
N GLU A 75 12.88 2.79 -2.64
CA GLU A 75 13.97 2.00 -3.24
C GLU A 75 14.72 1.17 -2.19
#